data_AF-A0AAU7UK21-F1
#
_entry.id   AF-A0AAU7UK21-F1
#
_cell.length_a   1.000
_cell.length_b   1.000
_cell.length_c   1.000
_cell.angle_alpha   90.00
_cell.angle_beta   90.00
_cell.angle_gamma   90.00
#
_symmetry.space_group_name_H-M   'P 1'
#
loop_
_entity.id
_entity.type
_entity.pdbx_description
1 polymer ?
#
loop_
_entity_poly.entity_id
_entity_poly.type
_entity_poly.pdbx_seq_one_letter_code
_entity_poly.pdbx_strand_id
1 'polypeptide(L)'
;MRIRSLALLTTAAVLATMTACVATSEETRPEPRPSVSEEEVTPIETPDDAPEVSIVDSSPGGAKDADPLWQGLAEAAANKSEAYLKVYVHTGNPDVPDTGEATVTADTPDSVSVTVDAKNVDTEKSPFLLIQGTFTVEEIGGSAYTLTTENSDEIPELNPKGPDDEARCTADDAQDRISLAAQDLADDPDKREDFRQQWGASPQVWWGIQKTAISLNQEGGVAGDFLTEACGEYLQQ
;
A
#
# COMPACT_ATOMS: atom_id res chain seq x y z
N MET A 1 66.55 50.58 -61.20
CA MET A 1 67.77 50.66 -60.37
C MET A 1 67.35 50.50 -58.91
N ARG A 2 68.04 49.61 -58.17
CA ARG A 2 68.00 49.34 -56.72
C ARG A 2 66.85 48.52 -56.11
N ILE A 3 67.19 47.24 -56.01
CA ILE A 3 66.93 46.23 -54.97
C ILE A 3 66.77 46.82 -53.55
N ARG A 4 65.82 46.28 -52.78
CA ARG A 4 66.05 45.85 -51.39
C ARG A 4 65.14 44.68 -51.02
N SER A 5 65.78 43.66 -50.47
CA SER A 5 65.28 42.35 -50.09
C SER A 5 64.79 42.31 -48.64
N LEU A 6 64.35 41.09 -48.26
CA LEU A 6 64.09 40.50 -46.93
C LEU A 6 62.65 40.61 -46.42
N ALA A 7 62.06 39.63 -45.75
CA ALA A 7 62.11 38.16 -45.68
C ALA A 7 61.21 37.76 -44.50
N LEU A 8 60.63 36.54 -44.54
CA LEU A 8 60.14 35.74 -43.40
C LEU A 8 58.85 36.28 -42.71
N LEU A 9 57.82 35.52 -42.33
CA LEU A 9 57.73 34.12 -41.89
C LEU A 9 56.36 33.48 -42.26
N THR A 10 56.44 32.16 -42.36
CA THR A 10 55.42 31.10 -42.31
C THR A 10 54.35 31.23 -41.21
N THR A 11 53.11 30.78 -41.51
CA THR A 11 52.40 29.71 -40.76
C THR A 11 51.16 29.23 -41.52
N ALA A 12 51.12 27.94 -41.81
CA ALA A 12 49.92 27.23 -42.25
C ALA A 12 49.03 26.98 -41.02
N ALA A 13 47.77 27.42 -41.06
CA ALA A 13 46.76 27.03 -40.08
C ALA A 13 45.81 26.03 -40.74
N VAL A 14 46.08 24.74 -40.52
CA VAL A 14 45.08 23.69 -40.63
C VAL A 14 44.32 23.73 -39.30
N LEU A 15 43.08 24.23 -39.30
CA LEU A 15 42.17 24.06 -38.18
C LEU A 15 41.08 23.08 -38.59
N ALA A 16 41.22 21.90 -38.01
CA ALA A 16 40.31 20.78 -38.09
C ALA A 16 38.90 21.20 -37.66
N THR A 17 37.91 20.77 -38.45
CA THR A 17 36.50 20.77 -38.07
C THR A 17 36.32 19.90 -36.84
N MET A 18 36.14 20.53 -35.67
CA MET A 18 35.65 19.85 -34.48
C MET A 18 34.21 19.42 -34.77
N THR A 19 34.00 18.14 -35.06
CA THR A 19 32.71 17.48 -34.83
C THR A 19 32.46 17.56 -33.33
N ALA A 20 31.69 18.56 -32.92
CA ALA A 20 31.13 18.59 -31.59
C ALA A 20 30.29 17.33 -31.42
N CYS A 21 30.76 16.41 -30.58
CA CYS A 21 29.92 15.37 -30.00
C CYS A 21 28.81 16.09 -29.24
N VAL A 22 27.63 16.19 -29.83
CA VAL A 22 26.42 16.55 -29.10
C VAL A 22 26.18 15.37 -28.17
N ALA A 23 26.38 15.58 -26.87
CA ALA A 23 25.99 14.63 -25.85
C ALA A 23 24.45 14.54 -25.88
N THR A 24 23.93 13.56 -26.61
CA THR A 24 22.54 13.10 -26.45
C THR A 24 22.51 12.22 -25.21
N SER A 25 22.45 12.85 -24.04
CA SER A 25 22.11 12.19 -22.78
C SER A 25 21.34 13.19 -21.93
N GLU A 26 20.06 13.37 -22.24
CA GLU A 26 19.07 13.54 -21.16
C GLU A 26 18.90 12.16 -20.50
N GLU A 27 19.98 11.68 -19.88
CA GLU A 27 19.88 10.60 -18.92
C GLU A 27 19.45 11.32 -17.64
N THR A 28 18.14 11.40 -17.42
CA THR A 28 17.57 11.97 -16.20
C THR A 28 18.21 11.22 -15.05
N ARG A 29 19.13 11.87 -14.33
CA ARG A 29 19.73 11.32 -13.13
C ARG A 29 18.57 10.89 -12.21
N PRO A 30 18.51 9.63 -11.74
CA PRO A 30 17.47 9.21 -10.82
C PRO A 30 17.39 10.20 -9.67
N GLU A 31 16.17 10.62 -9.31
CA GLU A 31 15.99 11.52 -8.18
C GLU A 31 16.63 10.89 -6.94
N PRO A 32 17.36 11.68 -6.13
CA PRO A 32 17.98 11.14 -4.93
C PRO A 32 16.89 10.65 -3.98
N ARG A 33 16.95 9.36 -3.65
CA ARG A 33 16.04 8.73 -2.69
C ARG A 33 16.09 9.49 -1.35
N PRO A 34 14.95 9.87 -0.76
CA PRO A 34 14.94 10.58 0.51
C PRO A 34 15.57 9.72 1.61
N SER A 35 16.27 10.37 2.54
CA SER A 35 16.82 9.69 3.71
C SER A 35 15.75 9.64 4.79
N VAL A 36 15.25 8.44 5.08
CA VAL A 36 14.26 8.19 6.14
C VAL A 36 14.95 7.54 7.35
N SER A 37 14.40 7.73 8.55
CA SER A 37 14.94 7.08 9.76
C SER A 37 14.82 5.55 9.71
N GLU A 38 15.81 4.84 10.25
CA GLU A 38 15.77 3.37 10.31
C GLU A 38 14.63 2.89 11.21
N GLU A 39 14.04 1.75 10.84
CA GLU A 39 12.96 1.13 11.59
C GLU A 39 13.17 -0.37 11.66
N GLU A 40 13.12 -0.92 12.87
CA GLU A 40 13.15 -2.37 13.08
C GLU A 40 11.74 -2.95 12.93
N VAL A 41 11.59 -3.85 11.96
CA VAL A 41 10.39 -4.67 11.81
C VAL A 41 10.59 -5.95 12.62
N THR A 42 9.70 -6.20 13.57
CA THR A 42 9.66 -7.48 14.30
C THR A 42 8.66 -8.41 13.63
N PRO A 43 9.09 -9.50 12.99
CA PRO A 43 8.17 -10.46 12.39
C PRO A 43 7.19 -11.02 13.42
N ILE A 44 5.95 -11.20 12.99
CA ILE A 44 4.90 -11.82 13.80
C ILE A 44 4.88 -13.30 13.45
N GLU A 45 5.09 -14.15 14.45
CA GLU A 45 4.88 -15.58 14.28
C GLU A 45 3.40 -15.91 14.52
N THR A 46 2.79 -16.68 13.62
CA THR A 46 1.44 -17.21 13.81
C THR A 46 1.45 -18.19 14.98
N PRO A 47 0.64 -17.99 16.03
CA PRO A 47 0.51 -18.95 17.13
C PRO A 47 0.01 -20.31 16.64
N ASP A 48 0.44 -21.39 17.28
CA ASP A 48 0.03 -22.77 16.95
C ASP A 48 -1.49 -23.00 17.07
N ASP A 49 -2.18 -22.17 17.86
CA ASP A 49 -3.61 -22.24 18.14
C ASP A 49 -4.46 -21.24 17.33
N ALA A 50 -3.83 -20.41 16.48
CA ALA A 50 -4.56 -19.53 15.58
C ALA A 50 -5.26 -20.34 14.46
N PRO A 51 -6.41 -19.87 13.95
CA PRO A 51 -7.03 -20.46 12.77
C PRO A 51 -6.05 -20.47 11.59
N GLU A 52 -6.07 -21.58 10.82
CA GLU A 52 -5.20 -21.79 9.65
C GLU A 52 -5.28 -20.62 8.66
N VAL A 53 -6.50 -20.11 8.45
CA VAL A 53 -6.72 -18.87 7.71
C VAL A 53 -6.84 -17.72 8.71
N SER A 54 -5.83 -16.86 8.75
CA SER A 54 -5.79 -15.67 9.59
C SER A 54 -5.47 -14.44 8.73
N ILE A 55 -6.38 -13.46 8.72
CA ILE A 55 -6.28 -12.26 7.90
C ILE A 55 -6.21 -11.06 8.85
N VAL A 56 -5.00 -10.53 9.05
CA VAL A 56 -4.76 -9.30 9.83
C VAL A 56 -4.13 -8.25 8.93
N ASP A 57 -4.98 -7.42 8.33
CA ASP A 57 -4.61 -6.55 7.22
C ASP A 57 -5.59 -5.36 7.07
N SER A 58 -5.30 -4.45 6.13
CA SER A 58 -6.24 -3.47 5.60
C SER A 58 -6.51 -3.79 4.14
N SER A 59 -7.76 -4.07 3.79
CA SER A 59 -8.14 -4.42 2.42
C SER A 59 -7.98 -3.20 1.51
N PRO A 60 -7.16 -3.29 0.44
CA PRO A 60 -7.11 -2.25 -0.58
C PRO A 60 -8.33 -2.28 -1.53
N GLY A 61 -9.20 -3.29 -1.38
CA GLY A 61 -10.23 -3.65 -2.35
C GLY A 61 -9.65 -4.10 -3.70
N GLY A 62 -10.51 -4.15 -4.71
CA GLY A 62 -10.13 -4.58 -6.04
C GLY A 62 -10.19 -6.09 -6.24
N ALA A 63 -9.62 -6.52 -7.37
CA ALA A 63 -9.66 -7.90 -7.81
C ALA A 63 -9.02 -8.87 -6.79
N LYS A 64 -9.46 -10.14 -6.86
CA LYS A 64 -9.05 -11.21 -5.94
C LYS A 64 -7.53 -11.38 -5.82
N ASP A 65 -6.76 -11.16 -6.88
CA ASP A 65 -5.30 -11.29 -6.88
C ASP A 65 -4.57 -10.15 -6.14
N ALA A 66 -5.26 -9.03 -5.89
CA ALA A 66 -4.72 -7.88 -5.17
C ALA A 66 -5.16 -7.77 -3.69
N ASP A 67 -6.32 -8.35 -3.33
CA ASP A 67 -6.94 -8.20 -2.01
C ASP A 67 -6.84 -9.49 -1.15
N PRO A 68 -6.06 -9.52 -0.05
CA PRO A 68 -5.95 -10.70 0.79
C PRO A 68 -7.22 -11.03 1.54
N LEU A 69 -8.11 -10.06 1.78
CA LEU A 69 -9.41 -10.35 2.35
C LEU A 69 -10.15 -11.34 1.44
N TRP A 70 -10.18 -11.07 0.14
CA TRP A 70 -10.80 -11.99 -0.81
C TRP A 70 -10.04 -13.32 -0.91
N GLN A 71 -8.71 -13.29 -0.96
CA GLN A 71 -7.92 -14.53 -1.04
C GLN A 71 -8.17 -15.44 0.16
N GLY A 72 -8.07 -14.91 1.37
CA GLY A 72 -8.27 -15.68 2.59
C GLY A 72 -9.71 -16.16 2.74
N LEU A 73 -10.72 -15.33 2.43
CA LEU A 73 -12.12 -15.79 2.44
C LEU A 73 -12.38 -16.91 1.44
N ALA A 74 -11.82 -16.81 0.24
CA ALA A 74 -11.96 -17.85 -0.77
C ALA A 74 -11.25 -19.14 -0.36
N GLU A 75 -10.08 -19.04 0.28
CA GLU A 75 -9.36 -20.19 0.82
C GLU A 75 -10.17 -20.88 1.94
N ALA A 76 -10.67 -20.11 2.91
CA ALA A 76 -11.48 -20.62 4.00
C ALA A 76 -12.75 -21.30 3.50
N ALA A 77 -13.47 -20.69 2.55
CA ALA A 77 -14.67 -21.27 1.95
C ALA A 77 -14.36 -22.56 1.18
N ALA A 78 -13.26 -22.59 0.40
CA ALA A 78 -12.85 -23.77 -0.37
C ALA A 78 -12.47 -24.95 0.54
N ASN A 79 -11.77 -24.66 1.64
CA ASN A 79 -11.30 -25.66 2.60
C ASN A 79 -12.36 -26.01 3.66
N LYS A 80 -13.46 -25.24 3.74
CA LYS A 80 -14.46 -25.31 4.82
C LYS A 80 -13.84 -25.18 6.20
N SER A 81 -12.86 -24.28 6.31
CA SER A 81 -12.17 -23.95 7.55
C SER A 81 -12.73 -22.64 8.13
N GLU A 82 -12.48 -22.44 9.41
CA GLU A 82 -12.68 -21.14 10.05
C GLU A 82 -11.63 -20.14 9.54
N ALA A 83 -11.99 -18.86 9.54
CA ALA A 83 -11.10 -17.74 9.27
C ALA A 83 -11.13 -16.75 10.42
N TYR A 84 -9.96 -16.41 10.97
CA TYR A 84 -9.81 -15.26 11.85
C TYR A 84 -9.62 -14.01 10.99
N LEU A 85 -10.44 -13.00 11.23
CA LEU A 85 -10.36 -11.70 10.60
C LEU A 85 -10.08 -10.64 11.66
N LYS A 86 -9.11 -9.78 11.37
CA LYS A 86 -8.98 -8.45 11.93
C LYS A 86 -8.63 -7.52 10.76
N VAL A 87 -9.66 -7.12 10.02
CA VAL A 87 -9.50 -6.48 8.71
C VAL A 87 -10.17 -5.13 8.68
N TYR A 88 -9.40 -4.10 8.33
CA TYR A 88 -9.94 -2.78 8.03
C TYR A 88 -10.36 -2.71 6.57
N VAL A 89 -11.55 -2.17 6.31
CA VAL A 89 -12.11 -1.97 4.97
C VAL A 89 -12.52 -0.51 4.83
N HIS A 90 -11.91 0.20 3.91
CA HIS A 90 -12.30 1.57 3.58
C HIS A 90 -13.58 1.56 2.73
N THR A 91 -14.60 2.30 3.17
CA THR A 91 -15.91 2.33 2.50
C THR A 91 -16.36 3.77 2.24
N GLY A 92 -16.89 4.04 1.05
CA GLY A 92 -17.22 5.41 0.64
C GLY A 92 -18.49 5.96 1.32
N ASN A 93 -19.37 5.09 1.80
CA ASN A 93 -20.57 5.47 2.54
C ASN A 93 -20.99 4.32 3.47
N PRO A 94 -20.31 4.16 4.63
CA PRO A 94 -20.60 3.07 5.55
C PRO A 94 -22.03 3.16 6.07
N ASP A 95 -22.78 2.08 5.92
CA ASP A 95 -24.14 1.91 6.46
C ASP A 95 -24.18 0.61 7.26
N VAL A 96 -23.83 0.72 8.55
CA VAL A 96 -23.82 -0.41 9.48
C VAL A 96 -25.02 -0.26 10.41
N PRO A 97 -26.01 -1.17 10.38
CA PRO A 97 -27.17 -1.09 11.26
C PRO A 97 -26.79 -1.44 12.70
N ASP A 98 -27.52 -0.88 13.68
CA ASP A 98 -27.30 -1.17 15.11
C ASP A 98 -27.46 -2.66 15.47
N THR A 99 -28.25 -3.41 14.68
CA THR A 99 -28.54 -4.84 14.89
C THR A 99 -28.76 -5.57 13.56
N GLY A 100 -28.56 -6.89 13.56
CA GLY A 100 -28.72 -7.74 12.38
C GLY A 100 -27.41 -7.91 11.63
N GLU A 101 -27.48 -8.02 10.31
CA GLU A 101 -26.33 -8.19 9.43
C GLU A 101 -25.96 -6.87 8.76
N ALA A 102 -24.67 -6.64 8.59
CA ALA A 102 -24.09 -5.58 7.78
C ALA A 102 -23.40 -6.19 6.56
N THR A 103 -23.42 -5.49 5.42
CA THR A 103 -22.59 -5.85 4.26
C THR A 103 -21.53 -4.79 4.07
N VAL A 104 -20.28 -5.19 4.21
CA VAL A 104 -19.10 -4.35 4.06
C VAL A 104 -18.47 -4.64 2.69
N THR A 105 -18.14 -3.60 1.94
CA THR A 105 -17.49 -3.71 0.62
C THR A 105 -16.56 -2.53 0.45
N ALA A 106 -15.31 -2.80 0.07
CA ALA A 106 -14.36 -1.74 -0.20
C ALA A 106 -14.87 -0.82 -1.32
N ASP A 107 -14.59 0.48 -1.21
CA ASP A 107 -15.01 1.49 -2.19
C ASP A 107 -14.21 1.49 -3.51
N THR A 108 -13.53 0.38 -3.77
CA THR A 108 -12.77 0.13 -4.99
C THR A 108 -13.59 -0.75 -5.94
N PRO A 109 -13.60 -0.50 -7.26
CA PRO A 109 -14.27 -1.38 -8.22
C PRO A 109 -13.77 -2.83 -8.11
N ASP A 110 -14.64 -3.78 -8.47
CA ASP A 110 -14.33 -5.22 -8.46
C ASP A 110 -13.88 -5.75 -7.10
N SER A 111 -14.38 -5.22 -5.98
CA SER A 111 -14.04 -5.67 -4.63
C SER A 111 -14.93 -6.81 -4.11
N VAL A 112 -14.41 -7.55 -3.12
CA VAL A 112 -15.17 -8.52 -2.35
C VAL A 112 -16.22 -7.84 -1.45
N SER A 113 -17.40 -8.45 -1.36
CA SER A 113 -18.46 -8.08 -0.41
C SER A 113 -18.55 -9.11 0.71
N VAL A 114 -18.59 -8.62 1.95
CA VAL A 114 -18.63 -9.45 3.16
C VAL A 114 -19.88 -9.12 3.96
N THR A 115 -20.77 -10.10 4.12
CA THR A 115 -21.95 -10.00 4.99
C THR A 115 -21.65 -10.66 6.33
N VAL A 116 -21.81 -9.93 7.43
CA VAL A 116 -21.48 -10.38 8.80
C VAL A 116 -22.45 -9.77 9.81
N ASP A 117 -22.60 -10.37 10.99
CA ASP A 117 -23.31 -9.74 12.11
C ASP A 117 -22.74 -8.32 12.38
N ALA A 118 -23.60 -7.32 12.42
CA ALA A 118 -23.21 -5.92 12.57
C ALA A 118 -22.43 -5.63 13.88
N LYS A 119 -22.65 -6.44 14.93
CA LYS A 119 -21.92 -6.35 16.20
C LYS A 119 -20.41 -6.61 16.07
N ASN A 120 -19.98 -7.28 15.00
CA ASN A 120 -18.55 -7.57 14.73
C ASN A 120 -17.94 -6.57 13.76
N VAL A 121 -18.68 -5.50 13.42
CA VAL A 121 -18.21 -4.40 12.59
C VAL A 121 -18.07 -3.19 13.48
N ASP A 122 -16.83 -2.75 13.68
CA ASP A 122 -16.51 -1.54 14.41
C ASP A 122 -16.42 -0.35 13.44
N THR A 123 -17.11 0.73 13.79
CA THR A 123 -17.27 1.96 13.01
C THR A 123 -16.50 3.15 13.61
N GLU A 124 -15.73 2.97 14.69
CA GLU A 124 -15.03 4.06 15.39
C GLU A 124 -14.09 4.86 14.49
N LYS A 125 -13.46 4.20 13.51
CA LYS A 125 -12.54 4.79 12.52
C LYS A 125 -13.18 5.07 11.15
N SER A 126 -14.51 5.17 11.08
CA SER A 126 -15.23 5.47 9.83
C SER A 126 -14.59 6.64 9.06
N PRO A 127 -14.33 6.51 7.74
CA PRO A 127 -14.85 5.50 6.79
C PRO A 127 -14.17 4.12 6.79
N PHE A 128 -13.19 3.88 7.66
CA PHE A 128 -12.54 2.57 7.82
C PHE A 128 -13.31 1.70 8.82
N LEU A 129 -14.01 0.70 8.30
CA LEU A 129 -14.74 -0.27 9.10
C LEU A 129 -13.82 -1.44 9.47
N LEU A 130 -13.82 -1.85 10.74
CA LEU A 130 -13.07 -3.02 11.20
C LEU A 130 -14.01 -4.22 11.32
N ILE A 131 -13.72 -5.30 10.60
CA ILE A 131 -14.34 -6.61 10.81
C ILE A 131 -13.41 -7.42 11.71
N GLN A 132 -13.90 -7.85 12.87
CA GLN A 132 -13.10 -8.62 13.84
C GLN A 132 -13.82 -9.87 14.36
N GLY A 133 -13.10 -11.00 14.37
CA GLY A 133 -13.52 -12.26 14.99
C GLY A 133 -13.07 -13.49 14.21
N THR A 134 -13.47 -14.66 14.70
CA THR A 134 -13.33 -15.94 14.01
C THR A 134 -14.68 -16.36 13.43
N PHE A 135 -14.67 -16.73 12.16
CA PHE A 135 -15.87 -16.97 11.38
C PHE A 135 -15.81 -18.28 10.61
N THR A 136 -16.95 -18.94 10.48
CA THR A 136 -17.18 -19.87 9.37
C THR A 136 -17.56 -19.06 8.11
N VAL A 137 -16.94 -19.41 6.98
CA VAL A 137 -17.04 -18.64 5.73
C VAL A 137 -17.84 -19.41 4.69
N GLU A 138 -18.89 -18.79 4.15
CA GLU A 138 -19.69 -19.32 3.05
C GLU A 138 -19.59 -18.41 1.81
N GLU A 139 -19.18 -18.97 0.67
CA GLU A 139 -19.26 -18.27 -0.62
C GLU A 139 -20.68 -18.33 -1.18
N ILE A 140 -21.32 -17.17 -1.31
CA ILE A 140 -22.68 -17.05 -1.86
C ILE A 140 -22.69 -16.53 -3.31
N GLY A 141 -21.54 -16.05 -3.78
CA GLY A 141 -21.27 -15.65 -5.15
C GLY A 141 -19.78 -15.40 -5.34
N GLY A 142 -19.31 -15.35 -6.59
CA GLY A 142 -17.87 -15.35 -6.89
C GLY A 142 -17.04 -14.25 -6.21
N SER A 143 -17.67 -13.16 -5.75
CA SER A 143 -17.07 -12.06 -5.00
C SER A 143 -17.85 -11.70 -3.71
N ALA A 144 -18.72 -12.60 -3.22
CA ALA A 144 -19.61 -12.33 -2.09
C ALA A 144 -19.59 -13.48 -1.08
N TYR A 145 -19.34 -13.14 0.18
CA TYR A 145 -19.19 -14.09 1.28
C TYR A 145 -20.08 -13.72 2.46
N THR A 146 -20.69 -14.73 3.08
CA THR A 146 -21.38 -14.60 4.36
C THR A 146 -20.52 -15.21 5.46
N LEU A 147 -20.37 -14.48 6.57
CA LEU A 147 -19.61 -14.88 7.74
C LEU A 147 -20.55 -15.20 8.90
N THR A 148 -20.44 -16.41 9.43
CA THR A 148 -21.13 -16.78 10.67
C THR A 148 -20.15 -16.74 11.83
N THR A 149 -20.49 -15.99 12.88
CA THR A 149 -19.62 -15.76 14.04
C THR A 149 -19.45 -17.02 14.88
N GLU A 150 -18.21 -17.51 15.02
CA GLU A 150 -17.86 -18.56 15.98
C GLU A 150 -17.34 -17.94 17.29
N ASN A 151 -16.43 -16.96 17.16
CA ASN A 151 -15.89 -16.20 18.28
C ASN A 151 -15.67 -14.73 17.86
N SER A 152 -15.89 -13.78 18.77
CA SER A 152 -15.61 -12.35 18.57
C SER A 152 -14.31 -11.89 19.27
N ASP A 153 -13.66 -12.77 20.00
CA ASP A 153 -12.43 -12.46 20.73
C ASP A 153 -11.28 -12.11 19.76
N GLU A 154 -10.45 -11.17 20.19
CA GLU A 154 -9.21 -10.83 19.50
C GLU A 154 -8.12 -11.88 19.80
N ILE A 155 -7.21 -12.06 18.84
CA ILE A 155 -5.94 -12.79 19.02
C ILE A 155 -4.78 -11.76 18.95
N PRO A 156 -4.36 -11.17 20.10
CA PRO A 156 -3.41 -10.06 20.12
C PRO A 156 -2.01 -10.40 19.59
N GLU A 157 -1.64 -11.68 19.63
CA GLU A 157 -0.38 -12.20 19.12
C GLU A 157 -0.24 -11.97 17.61
N LEU A 158 -1.36 -12.00 16.87
CA LEU A 158 -1.38 -11.76 15.42
C LEU A 158 -1.30 -10.28 15.03
N ASN A 159 -1.41 -9.35 15.99
CA ASN A 159 -1.40 -7.93 15.71
C ASN A 159 -0.01 -7.44 15.28
N PRO A 160 0.09 -6.71 14.14
CA PRO A 160 1.28 -5.97 13.78
C PRO A 160 1.80 -5.09 14.89
N LYS A 161 3.13 -5.04 15.02
CA LYS A 161 3.83 -4.20 15.98
C LYS A 161 4.39 -3.01 15.22
N GLY A 162 4.20 -1.81 15.78
CA GLY A 162 4.71 -0.60 15.17
C GLY A 162 3.96 0.64 15.67
N PRO A 163 4.32 1.82 15.15
CA PRO A 163 3.57 3.04 15.37
C PRO A 163 2.13 2.91 14.83
N ASP A 164 1.19 3.62 15.45
CA ASP A 164 -0.18 3.74 14.95
C ASP A 164 -0.29 4.81 13.83
N ASP A 165 -1.49 5.00 13.29
CA ASP A 165 -1.75 5.97 12.22
C ASP A 165 -1.30 7.40 12.59
N GLU A 166 -1.61 7.86 13.82
CA GLU A 166 -1.24 9.21 14.28
C GLU A 166 0.28 9.39 14.32
N ALA A 167 0.99 8.45 14.93
CA ALA A 167 2.45 8.51 15.02
C ALA A 167 3.12 8.45 13.64
N ARG A 168 2.57 7.68 12.69
CA ARG A 168 3.06 7.66 11.30
C ARG A 168 2.84 8.97 10.58
N CYS A 169 1.65 9.54 10.68
CA CYS A 169 1.27 10.72 9.93
C CYS A 169 1.89 12.02 10.49
N THR A 170 2.28 12.03 11.76
CA THR A 170 2.87 13.21 12.44
C THR A 170 4.39 13.17 12.57
N ALA A 171 5.04 12.08 12.13
CA ALA A 171 6.50 11.98 12.13
C ALA A 171 7.14 13.05 11.22
N ASP A 172 8.33 13.53 11.59
CA ASP A 172 9.08 14.54 10.82
C ASP A 172 9.36 14.10 9.37
N ASP A 173 9.49 12.79 9.14
CA ASP A 173 9.73 12.18 7.82
C ASP A 173 8.50 11.49 7.22
N ALA A 174 7.30 11.73 7.77
CA ALA A 174 6.06 11.02 7.41
C ALA A 174 5.79 11.00 5.90
N GLN A 175 5.77 12.18 5.27
CA GLN A 175 5.46 12.31 3.85
C GLN A 175 6.46 11.54 2.99
N ASP A 176 7.77 11.72 3.23
CA ASP A 176 8.83 11.08 2.47
C ASP A 176 8.81 9.56 2.69
N ARG A 177 8.64 9.10 3.93
CA ARG A 177 8.63 7.68 4.29
C ARG A 177 7.44 6.95 3.69
N ILE A 178 6.22 7.48 3.85
CA ILE A 178 5.00 6.84 3.35
C ILE A 178 4.98 6.86 1.81
N SER A 179 5.40 7.96 1.19
CA SER A 179 5.50 8.04 -0.28
C SER A 179 6.53 7.09 -0.84
N LEU A 180 7.69 6.96 -0.17
CA LEU A 180 8.72 6.01 -0.56
C LEU A 180 8.23 4.57 -0.40
N ALA A 181 7.50 4.26 0.68
CA ALA A 181 6.94 2.94 0.90
C ALA A 181 5.95 2.54 -0.20
N ALA A 182 5.09 3.46 -0.64
CA ALA A 182 4.18 3.22 -1.76
C ALA A 182 4.91 2.99 -3.09
N GLN A 183 5.99 3.75 -3.36
CA GLN A 183 6.82 3.56 -4.55
C GLN A 183 7.53 2.20 -4.52
N ASP A 184 8.15 1.86 -3.39
CA ASP A 184 8.86 0.60 -3.22
C ASP A 184 7.93 -0.61 -3.38
N LEU A 185 6.68 -0.52 -2.87
CA LEU A 185 5.67 -1.55 -3.07
C LEU A 185 5.16 -1.61 -4.51
N ALA A 186 5.08 -0.47 -5.21
CA ALA A 186 4.73 -0.44 -6.63
C ALA A 186 5.80 -1.15 -7.48
N ASP A 187 7.08 -0.83 -7.21
CA ASP A 187 8.24 -1.37 -7.91
C ASP A 187 8.45 -2.87 -7.63
N ASP A 188 8.09 -3.34 -6.42
CA ASP A 188 8.26 -4.72 -5.98
C ASP A 188 7.05 -5.24 -5.17
N PRO A 189 5.93 -5.60 -5.83
CA PRO A 189 4.72 -6.07 -5.17
C PRO A 189 4.90 -7.35 -4.34
N ASP A 190 5.93 -8.16 -4.63
CA ASP A 190 6.22 -9.40 -3.91
C ASP A 190 6.64 -9.14 -2.44
N LYS A 191 7.04 -7.90 -2.11
CA LYS A 191 7.36 -7.48 -0.73
C LYS A 191 6.14 -7.12 0.12
N ARG A 192 4.92 -7.26 -0.40
CA ARG A 192 3.70 -6.86 0.30
C ARG A 192 3.61 -7.40 1.73
N GLU A 193 4.03 -8.64 1.98
CA GLU A 193 3.98 -9.21 3.33
C GLU A 193 4.99 -8.54 4.29
N ASP A 194 6.21 -8.24 3.83
CA ASP A 194 7.19 -7.50 4.63
C ASP A 194 6.67 -6.09 4.97
N PHE A 195 6.03 -5.44 4.00
CA PHE A 195 5.39 -4.14 4.21
C PHE A 195 4.18 -4.24 5.15
N ARG A 196 3.35 -5.28 5.04
CA ARG A 196 2.24 -5.52 5.96
C ARG A 196 2.74 -5.67 7.40
N GLN A 197 3.86 -6.35 7.62
CA GLN A 197 4.47 -6.46 8.95
C GLN A 197 4.97 -5.11 9.48
N GLN A 198 5.54 -4.26 8.62
CA GLN A 198 6.02 -2.93 8.99
C GLN A 198 4.89 -1.93 9.24
N TRP A 199 3.87 -1.93 8.38
CA TRP A 199 2.87 -0.87 8.29
C TRP A 199 1.51 -1.27 8.86
N GLY A 200 1.25 -2.56 9.07
CA GLY A 200 -0.06 -3.06 9.49
C GLY A 200 -0.53 -2.61 10.87
N ALA A 201 0.35 -2.01 11.69
CA ALA A 201 -0.04 -1.37 12.95
C ALA A 201 -0.74 -0.01 12.73
N SER A 202 -0.63 0.53 11.51
CA SER A 202 -1.22 1.78 11.05
C SER A 202 -2.18 1.47 9.89
N PRO A 203 -3.41 0.97 10.16
CA PRO A 203 -4.29 0.44 9.13
C PRO A 203 -4.70 1.47 8.06
N GLN A 204 -4.92 2.74 8.44
CA GLN A 204 -5.27 3.78 7.45
C GLN A 204 -4.07 4.09 6.55
N VAL A 205 -2.88 4.25 7.15
CA VAL A 205 -1.64 4.50 6.40
C VAL A 205 -1.28 3.33 5.50
N TRP A 206 -1.41 2.10 6.01
CA TRP A 206 -1.15 0.89 5.24
C TRP A 206 -2.11 0.74 4.05
N TRP A 207 -3.41 1.02 4.25
CA TRP A 207 -4.35 1.13 3.14
C TRP A 207 -3.90 2.18 2.11
N GLY A 208 -3.51 3.38 2.56
CA GLY A 208 -3.04 4.45 1.68
C GLY A 208 -1.81 4.06 0.85
N ILE A 209 -0.85 3.37 1.46
CA ILE A 209 0.35 2.83 0.79
C ILE A 209 -0.04 1.85 -0.31
N GLN A 210 -0.89 0.86 0.00
CA GLN A 210 -1.35 -0.14 -0.98
C GLN A 210 -2.10 0.52 -2.13
N LYS A 211 -3.06 1.42 -1.84
CA LYS A 211 -3.84 2.13 -2.86
C LYS A 211 -2.96 2.98 -3.78
N THR A 212 -1.98 3.66 -3.20
CA THR A 212 -1.02 4.46 -3.97
C THR A 212 -0.15 3.58 -4.86
N ALA A 213 0.37 2.47 -4.32
CA ALA A 213 1.16 1.51 -5.09
C ALA A 213 0.38 0.91 -6.27
N ILE A 214 -0.88 0.50 -6.03
CA ILE A 214 -1.79 0.00 -7.07
C ILE A 214 -2.00 1.06 -8.15
N SER A 215 -2.22 2.33 -7.76
CA SER A 215 -2.43 3.44 -8.69
C SER A 215 -1.21 3.71 -9.57
N LEU A 216 0.00 3.63 -9.01
CA LEU A 216 1.26 3.83 -9.74
C LEU A 216 1.50 2.74 -10.80
N ASN A 217 1.03 1.52 -10.56
CA ASN A 217 1.17 0.39 -11.48
C ASN A 217 0.14 0.37 -12.63
N GLN A 218 -0.83 1.28 -12.65
CA GLN A 218 -1.78 1.40 -13.76
C GLN A 218 -1.16 2.19 -14.93
N GLU A 219 -1.54 1.85 -16.18
CA GLU A 219 -1.04 2.56 -17.37
C GLU A 219 -1.39 4.06 -17.31
N GLY A 220 -0.37 4.92 -17.26
CA GLY A 220 -0.55 6.38 -17.09
C GLY A 220 -0.95 6.80 -15.67
N GLY A 221 -0.75 5.90 -14.69
CA GLY A 221 -1.08 6.09 -13.30
C GLY A 221 -0.40 7.31 -12.68
N VAL A 222 -1.20 8.15 -12.05
CA VAL A 222 -0.73 9.12 -11.06
C VAL A 222 -1.06 8.56 -9.68
N ALA A 223 -0.22 8.85 -8.68
CA ALA A 223 -0.58 8.56 -7.30
C ALA A 223 -1.92 9.27 -6.99
N GLY A 224 -2.94 8.49 -6.60
CA GLY A 224 -4.17 9.06 -6.06
C GLY A 224 -3.90 9.76 -4.72
N ASP A 225 -4.85 10.57 -4.25
CA ASP A 225 -4.73 11.33 -3.00
C ASP A 225 -4.86 10.46 -1.72
N PHE A 226 -4.62 9.15 -1.84
CA PHE A 226 -4.89 8.16 -0.79
C PHE A 226 -3.99 8.35 0.44
N LEU A 227 -2.77 8.86 0.26
CA LEU A 227 -1.88 9.17 1.39
C LEU A 227 -2.40 10.35 2.21
N THR A 228 -2.93 11.36 1.53
CA THR A 228 -3.56 12.51 2.18
C THR A 228 -4.86 12.13 2.84
N GLU A 229 -5.64 11.24 2.23
CA GLU A 229 -6.84 10.67 2.85
C GLU A 229 -6.51 9.87 4.11
N ALA A 230 -5.53 8.97 4.04
CA ALA A 230 -5.07 8.16 5.16
C ALA A 230 -4.56 8.98 6.35
N CYS A 231 -3.93 10.13 6.09
CA CYS A 231 -3.41 11.02 7.14
C CYS A 231 -4.30 12.22 7.45
N GLY A 232 -5.45 12.35 6.78
CA GLY A 232 -6.25 13.59 6.78
C GLY A 232 -6.75 14.01 8.16
N GLU A 233 -7.05 13.04 9.03
CA GLU A 233 -7.48 13.27 10.42
C GLU A 233 -6.35 13.82 11.31
N TYR A 234 -5.10 13.45 11.02
CA TYR A 234 -3.95 13.74 11.88
C TYR A 234 -3.19 15.01 11.46
N LEU A 235 -3.32 15.43 10.20
CA LEU A 235 -2.67 16.63 9.68
C LEU A 235 -3.40 17.94 10.00
N GLN A 236 -4.62 17.87 10.54
CA GLN A 236 -5.47 19.04 10.85
C GLN A 236 -5.41 19.50 12.32
N GLN A 237 -4.49 18.95 13.12
CA GLN A 237 -4.37 19.21 14.56
C GLN A 237 -3.34 20.29 14.91
#